data_AF-A0A6A7AFE4-F1
#
_entry.id   AF-A0A6A7AFE4-F1
#
_cell.length_a   1.000
_cell.length_b   1.000
_cell.length_c   1.000
_cell.angle_alpha   90.00
_cell.angle_beta   90.00
_cell.angle_gamma   90.00
#
_symmetry.space_group_name_H-M   'P 1'
#
loop_
_entity.id
_entity.type
_entity.pdbx_description
1 polymer ?
#
loop_
_entity_poly.entity_id
_entity_poly.type
_entity_poly.pdbx_seq_one_letter_code
_entity_poly.pdbx_strand_id
1 'polypeptide(L)'
;MDSTRCLDPKDEAQKPLSQEAADAITALNQHNSPLLRLPGELRNCIFGHVLGDLVIHSSNDRSDSNRLAHAMDVYDVRKGVVPDRRFRSTCRVIDAETRLLPFALGTFEIHPVKLDRFLTDLTTAQLNAITTFKIGTSVAATKNGGDTGRNLLSQPMRLAYAWSFELRLFTAGETIATWSGLHTLARMKGLKRVVVSNAYVVGLCALAEPHEVTEKIRAYVGQRTVEIIFEAGPE
;
A
#
# COMPACT_ATOMS: atom_id res chain seq x y z
N MET A 1 36.74 28.80 -31.87
CA MET A 1 35.49 28.92 -31.09
C MET A 1 34.45 28.11 -31.81
N ASP A 2 34.31 26.84 -31.44
CA ASP A 2 33.36 25.94 -32.08
C ASP A 2 32.56 25.29 -30.95
N SER A 3 31.29 25.70 -30.83
CA SER A 3 30.42 25.36 -29.71
C SER A 3 29.48 24.24 -30.15
N THR A 4 29.98 23.00 -30.04
CA THR A 4 29.21 21.79 -30.33
C THR A 4 28.25 21.56 -29.16
N ARG A 5 27.00 22.05 -29.30
CA ARG A 5 25.91 21.69 -28.39
C ARG A 5 25.69 20.18 -28.45
N CYS A 6 26.00 19.48 -27.36
CA CYS A 6 25.58 18.11 -27.13
C CYS A 6 24.05 18.13 -26.97
N LEU A 7 23.32 17.63 -27.97
CA LEU A 7 21.88 17.39 -27.85
C LEU A 7 21.68 16.22 -26.87
N ASP A 8 20.93 16.45 -25.80
CA ASP A 8 20.55 15.41 -24.86
C ASP A 8 19.73 14.33 -25.60
N PRO A 9 20.13 13.04 -25.58
CA PRO A 9 19.44 11.95 -26.29
C PRO A 9 18.07 11.57 -25.68
N LYS A 10 17.46 12.46 -24.88
CA LYS A 10 16.18 12.23 -24.20
C LYS A 10 14.96 12.74 -24.97
N ASP A 11 15.17 13.51 -26.04
CA ASP A 11 14.07 14.14 -26.79
C ASP A 11 13.67 13.41 -28.08
N GLU A 12 14.18 12.20 -28.34
CA GLU A 12 13.54 11.28 -29.28
C GLU A 12 12.25 10.76 -28.65
N ALA A 13 11.22 11.62 -28.64
CA ALA A 13 9.87 11.29 -28.25
C ALA A 13 9.46 10.00 -28.98
N GLN A 14 9.27 8.91 -28.22
CA GLN A 14 8.82 7.63 -28.74
C GLN A 14 7.54 7.87 -29.54
N LYS A 15 7.67 7.81 -30.86
CA LYS A 15 6.53 7.94 -31.76
C LYS A 15 5.54 6.84 -31.39
N PRO A 16 4.25 7.17 -31.13
CA PRO A 16 3.27 6.17 -30.78
C PRO A 16 3.22 5.10 -31.88
N LEU A 17 3.24 3.82 -31.47
CA LEU A 17 3.10 2.68 -32.37
C LEU A 17 1.81 2.86 -33.19
N SER A 18 1.83 2.50 -34.48
CA SER A 18 0.59 2.43 -35.26
C SER A 18 -0.33 1.35 -34.68
N GLN A 19 -1.65 1.53 -34.83
CA GLN A 19 -2.64 0.57 -34.35
C GLN A 19 -2.41 -0.83 -34.94
N GLU A 20 -2.09 -0.91 -36.24
CA GLU A 20 -1.77 -2.18 -36.93
C GLU A 20 -0.56 -2.89 -36.32
N ALA A 21 0.50 -2.17 -35.95
CA ALA A 21 1.67 -2.75 -35.31
C ALA A 21 1.32 -3.28 -33.90
N ALA A 22 0.48 -2.56 -33.16
CA ALA A 22 0.02 -3.00 -31.83
C ALA A 22 -0.85 -4.27 -31.91
N ASP A 23 -1.70 -4.38 -32.93
CA ASP A 23 -2.55 -5.55 -33.16
C ASP A 23 -1.72 -6.76 -33.60
N ALA A 24 -0.73 -6.57 -34.47
CA ALA A 24 0.22 -7.62 -34.87
C ALA A 24 1.02 -8.17 -33.69
N ILE A 25 1.51 -7.29 -32.80
CA ILE A 25 2.20 -7.71 -31.56
C ILE A 25 1.24 -8.48 -30.65
N THR A 26 -0.01 -8.05 -30.54
CA THR A 26 -1.02 -8.73 -29.72
C THR A 26 -1.30 -10.14 -30.23
N ALA A 27 -1.51 -10.31 -31.54
CA ALA A 27 -1.73 -11.63 -32.15
C ALA A 27 -0.51 -12.55 -31.98
N LEU A 28 0.70 -12.02 -32.14
CA LEU A 28 1.94 -12.77 -31.91
C LEU A 28 2.06 -13.23 -30.46
N ASN A 29 1.75 -12.35 -29.51
CA ASN A 29 1.81 -12.67 -28.08
C ASN A 29 0.78 -13.72 -27.68
N GLN A 30 -0.43 -13.70 -28.26
CA GLN A 30 -1.44 -14.72 -28.01
C GLN A 30 -0.95 -16.13 -28.40
N HIS A 31 -0.20 -16.24 -29.49
CA HIS A 31 0.35 -17.51 -29.94
C HIS A 31 1.61 -17.92 -29.16
N ASN A 32 2.53 -16.97 -28.93
CA ASN A 32 3.87 -17.28 -28.42
C ASN A 32 4.00 -17.21 -26.90
N SER A 33 3.11 -16.50 -26.19
CA SER A 33 3.17 -16.39 -24.74
C SER A 33 2.61 -17.65 -24.08
N PRO A 34 3.41 -18.44 -23.35
CA PRO A 34 2.90 -19.59 -22.61
C PRO A 34 1.82 -19.19 -21.60
N LEU A 35 1.95 -18.02 -20.97
CA LEU A 35 1.00 -17.51 -19.98
C LEU A 35 -0.38 -17.20 -20.61
N LEU A 36 -0.42 -16.63 -21.82
CA LEU A 36 -1.68 -16.31 -22.50
C LEU A 36 -2.39 -17.55 -23.05
N ARG A 37 -1.67 -18.66 -23.26
CA ARG A 37 -2.27 -19.94 -23.68
C ARG A 37 -2.91 -20.73 -22.55
N LEU A 38 -2.64 -20.38 -21.29
CA LEU A 38 -3.28 -21.03 -20.15
C LEU A 38 -4.76 -20.63 -20.07
N PRO A 39 -5.65 -21.50 -19.55
CA PRO A 39 -6.98 -21.08 -19.09
C PRO A 39 -6.88 -19.96 -18.03
N GLY A 40 -7.91 -19.12 -17.95
CA GLY A 40 -7.95 -17.99 -17.02
C GLY A 40 -7.82 -18.41 -15.55
N GLU A 41 -8.34 -19.59 -15.21
CA GLU A 41 -8.25 -20.19 -13.88
C GLU A 41 -6.79 -20.44 -13.47
N LEU A 42 -5.99 -21.04 -14.35
CA LEU A 42 -4.57 -21.29 -14.08
C LEU A 42 -3.77 -20.00 -14.00
N ARG A 43 -4.09 -19.00 -14.83
CA ARG A 43 -3.48 -17.68 -14.71
C ARG A 43 -3.78 -17.06 -13.35
N ASN A 44 -5.04 -17.09 -12.92
CA ASN A 44 -5.45 -16.58 -11.60
C ASN A 44 -4.77 -17.33 -10.45
N CYS A 45 -4.57 -18.64 -10.55
CA CYS A 45 -3.78 -19.39 -9.57
C CYS A 45 -2.32 -18.91 -9.51
N ILE A 46 -1.67 -18.70 -10.66
CA ILE A 46 -0.30 -18.17 -10.73
C ILE A 46 -0.24 -16.78 -10.10
N PHE A 47 -1.15 -15.89 -10.48
CA PHE A 47 -1.22 -14.55 -9.90
C PHE A 47 -1.52 -14.60 -8.40
N GLY A 48 -2.34 -15.54 -7.95
CA GLY A 48 -2.58 -15.82 -6.54
C GLY A 48 -1.30 -16.09 -5.77
N HIS A 49 -0.42 -16.94 -6.31
CA HIS A 49 0.87 -17.23 -5.68
C HIS A 49 1.85 -16.05 -5.72
N VAL A 50 1.82 -15.25 -6.79
CA VAL A 50 2.71 -14.09 -6.93
C VAL A 50 2.27 -12.91 -6.05
N LEU A 51 0.95 -12.72 -5.90
CA LEU A 51 0.37 -11.54 -5.25
C LEU A 51 -0.15 -11.82 -3.81
N GLY A 52 -0.30 -13.08 -3.41
CA GLY A 52 -0.94 -13.53 -2.18
C GLY A 52 -0.32 -13.06 -0.87
N ASP A 53 1.00 -12.89 -0.85
CA ASP A 53 1.76 -12.57 0.37
C ASP A 53 2.26 -11.11 0.38
N LEU A 54 1.73 -10.25 -0.50
CA LEU A 54 2.24 -8.90 -0.64
C LEU A 54 1.72 -8.01 0.50
N VAL A 55 2.67 -7.37 1.21
CA VAL A 55 2.36 -6.29 2.16
C VAL A 55 2.52 -4.97 1.43
N ILE A 56 1.44 -4.22 1.30
CA ILE A 56 1.41 -2.98 0.54
C ILE A 56 1.54 -1.81 1.50
N HIS A 57 2.67 -1.11 1.42
CA HIS A 57 2.92 0.10 2.17
C HIS A 57 2.57 1.36 1.36
N SER A 58 2.13 2.41 2.04
CA SER A 58 2.08 3.74 1.43
C SER A 58 3.46 4.37 1.57
N SER A 59 4.16 4.63 0.47
CA SER A 59 5.48 5.26 0.53
C SER A 59 5.38 6.71 1.01
N ASN A 60 6.40 7.12 1.78
CA ASN A 60 6.45 8.43 2.39
C ASN A 60 6.93 9.56 1.48
N ASP A 61 7.52 9.24 0.35
CA ASP A 61 8.58 10.09 -0.20
C ASP A 61 8.28 10.80 -1.50
N ARG A 62 7.02 10.95 -1.90
CA ARG A 62 6.68 11.77 -3.08
C ARG A 62 5.92 13.02 -2.67
N SER A 63 6.70 14.05 -2.41
CA SER A 63 6.32 15.46 -2.35
C SER A 63 5.42 15.82 -3.54
N ASP A 64 4.12 15.90 -3.28
CA ASP A 64 3.05 16.75 -3.84
C ASP A 64 2.99 17.17 -5.33
N SER A 65 3.84 16.70 -6.23
CA SER A 65 3.82 17.13 -7.63
C SER A 65 3.62 15.96 -8.60
N ASN A 66 2.46 15.32 -8.55
CA ASN A 66 1.60 15.09 -9.72
C ASN A 66 0.51 14.05 -9.43
N ARG A 67 -0.73 14.50 -9.64
CA ARG A 67 -1.94 13.70 -9.66
C ARG A 67 -1.77 12.48 -10.57
N LEU A 68 -2.37 11.35 -10.17
CA LEU A 68 -2.53 10.08 -10.88
C LEU A 68 -1.39 9.04 -10.87
N ALA A 69 -0.24 9.29 -10.24
CA ALA A 69 0.82 8.28 -10.13
C ALA A 69 1.28 8.05 -8.68
N HIS A 70 0.32 7.92 -7.76
CA HIS A 70 0.55 7.09 -6.58
C HIS A 70 0.69 5.64 -7.06
N ALA A 71 1.87 5.33 -7.60
CA ALA A 71 2.36 3.98 -7.65
C ALA A 71 2.22 3.47 -6.23
N MET A 72 1.35 2.49 -6.04
CA MET A 72 1.43 1.66 -4.85
C MET A 72 2.85 1.13 -4.89
N ASP A 73 3.74 1.65 -4.05
CA ASP A 73 5.02 1.01 -3.81
C ASP A 73 4.68 -0.24 -3.00
N VAL A 74 4.24 -1.27 -3.72
CA VAL A 74 4.01 -2.60 -3.19
C VAL A 74 5.40 -3.16 -2.87
N TYR A 75 5.77 -3.08 -1.61
CA TYR A 75 7.00 -3.69 -1.14
C TYR A 75 6.75 -5.17 -0.97
N ASP A 76 7.33 -6.01 -1.84
CA ASP A 76 7.55 -7.39 -1.44
C ASP A 76 8.59 -7.38 -0.31
N VAL A 77 8.17 -7.68 0.91
CA VAL A 77 9.04 -7.82 2.10
C VAL A 77 10.18 -8.80 1.82
N ARG A 78 10.00 -9.75 0.90
CA ARG A 78 11.00 -10.77 0.53
C ARG A 78 11.93 -10.33 -0.62
N LYS A 79 11.52 -9.42 -1.53
CA LYS A 79 12.29 -9.17 -2.77
C LYS A 79 12.45 -7.71 -3.21
N GLY A 80 11.86 -6.73 -2.54
CA GLY A 80 12.11 -5.31 -2.82
C GLY A 80 11.72 -4.83 -4.22
N VAL A 81 10.87 -5.59 -4.94
CA VAL A 81 10.41 -5.23 -6.29
C VAL A 81 8.89 -5.13 -6.30
N VAL A 82 8.43 -3.95 -6.68
CA VAL A 82 7.02 -3.58 -6.85
C VAL A 82 6.47 -4.27 -8.11
N PRO A 83 5.26 -4.88 -8.10
CA PRO A 83 4.48 -5.08 -9.31
C PRO A 83 3.98 -3.69 -9.73
N ASP A 84 4.91 -2.97 -10.33
CA ASP A 84 4.69 -1.75 -11.07
C ASP A 84 3.59 -2.01 -12.11
N ARG A 85 3.04 -0.94 -12.67
CA ARG A 85 2.00 -0.92 -13.74
C ARG A 85 2.26 -1.86 -14.92
N ARG A 86 3.41 -2.52 -14.96
CA ARG A 86 3.86 -3.60 -15.83
C ARG A 86 2.81 -4.69 -16.06
N PHE A 87 2.08 -5.14 -15.04
CA PHE A 87 0.98 -6.09 -15.29
C PHE A 87 -0.09 -5.46 -16.18
N ARG A 88 -0.44 -4.20 -15.91
CA ARG A 88 -1.44 -3.43 -16.67
C ARG A 88 -0.95 -3.03 -18.07
N SER A 89 0.36 -2.94 -18.26
CA SER A 89 0.96 -2.49 -19.52
C SER A 89 1.32 -3.63 -20.48
N THR A 90 1.17 -4.90 -20.10
CA THR A 90 1.53 -6.04 -20.96
C THR A 90 0.43 -6.39 -21.96
N CYS A 91 -0.79 -6.66 -21.49
CA CYS A 91 -1.95 -7.02 -22.31
C CYS A 91 -3.26 -6.66 -21.63
N ARG A 92 -4.25 -6.20 -22.40
CA ARG A 92 -5.59 -5.84 -21.90
C ARG A 92 -6.30 -7.01 -21.19
N VAL A 93 -6.09 -8.24 -21.66
CA VAL A 93 -6.68 -9.45 -21.05
C VAL A 93 -6.12 -9.67 -19.65
N ILE A 94 -4.79 -9.62 -19.50
CA ILE A 94 -4.14 -9.77 -18.20
C ILE A 94 -4.55 -8.62 -17.26
N ASP A 95 -4.60 -7.37 -17.74
CA ASP A 95 -5.08 -6.25 -16.90
C ASP A 95 -6.51 -6.48 -16.42
N ALA A 96 -7.43 -6.88 -17.30
CA ALA A 96 -8.82 -7.11 -16.93
C ALA A 96 -8.97 -8.18 -15.84
N GLU A 97 -8.19 -9.27 -15.92
CA GLU A 97 -8.20 -10.37 -14.95
C GLU A 97 -7.52 -9.98 -13.64
N THR A 98 -6.41 -9.24 -13.70
CA THR A 98 -5.53 -9.05 -12.55
C THR A 98 -5.69 -7.72 -11.82
N ARG A 99 -6.37 -6.72 -12.41
CA ARG A 99 -6.43 -5.35 -11.86
C ARG A 99 -6.90 -5.23 -10.41
N LEU A 100 -7.70 -6.18 -9.93
CA LEU A 100 -8.22 -6.22 -8.56
C LEU A 100 -7.43 -7.16 -7.65
N LEU A 101 -6.62 -8.08 -8.18
CA LEU A 101 -5.93 -9.09 -7.39
C LEU A 101 -4.98 -8.50 -6.34
N PRO A 102 -4.19 -7.44 -6.63
CA PRO A 102 -3.37 -6.81 -5.59
C PRO A 102 -4.18 -6.31 -4.39
N PHE A 103 -5.42 -5.88 -4.61
CA PHE A 103 -6.32 -5.43 -3.55
C PHE A 103 -6.98 -6.60 -2.84
N ALA A 104 -7.41 -7.61 -3.59
CA ALA A 104 -8.08 -8.80 -3.06
C ALA A 104 -7.18 -9.67 -2.20
N LEU A 105 -5.90 -9.76 -2.58
CA LEU A 105 -4.95 -10.69 -2.00
C LEU A 105 -3.91 -10.01 -1.09
N GLY A 106 -3.61 -8.73 -1.34
CA GLY A 106 -2.61 -8.00 -0.58
C GLY A 106 -3.07 -7.64 0.83
N THR A 107 -2.11 -7.54 1.74
CA THR A 107 -2.30 -6.97 3.08
C THR A 107 -1.85 -5.52 3.07
N PHE A 108 -2.77 -4.59 3.34
CA PHE A 108 -2.46 -3.16 3.30
C PHE A 108 -1.97 -2.68 4.67
N GLU A 109 -0.74 -2.18 4.74
CA GLU A 109 -0.17 -1.58 5.95
C GLU A 109 0.17 -0.11 5.67
N ILE A 110 -0.82 0.74 5.92
CA ILE A 110 -0.78 2.15 5.56
C ILE A 110 -0.79 3.01 6.83
N HIS A 111 0.10 4.00 6.85
CA HIS A 111 0.13 4.95 7.94
C HIS A 111 -1.23 5.67 8.09
N PRO A 112 -1.81 5.74 9.29
CA PRO A 112 -3.06 6.45 9.61
C PRO A 112 -3.32 7.75 8.85
N VAL A 113 -2.35 8.68 8.89
CA VAL A 113 -2.46 10.02 8.29
C VAL A 113 -2.62 9.97 6.77
N LYS A 114 -2.23 8.87 6.13
CA LYS A 114 -2.29 8.69 4.68
C LYS A 114 -3.47 7.85 4.22
N LEU A 115 -4.13 7.17 5.15
CA LEU A 115 -5.17 6.21 4.83
C LEU A 115 -6.33 6.87 4.08
N ASP A 116 -6.79 8.03 4.53
CA ASP A 116 -7.94 8.69 3.90
C ASP A 116 -7.64 9.16 2.46
N ARG A 117 -6.46 9.77 2.25
CA ARG A 117 -5.98 10.16 0.91
C ARG A 117 -5.87 8.92 0.01
N PHE A 118 -5.23 7.86 0.50
CA PHE A 118 -5.10 6.61 -0.24
C PHE A 118 -6.46 6.03 -0.66
N LEU A 119 -7.41 5.93 0.28
CA LEU A 119 -8.73 5.37 -0.04
C LEU A 119 -9.59 6.28 -0.92
N THR A 120 -9.32 7.57 -0.97
CA THR A 120 -9.99 8.52 -1.86
C THR A 120 -9.49 8.39 -3.31
N ASP A 121 -8.26 7.94 -3.51
CA ASP A 121 -7.69 7.70 -4.83
C ASP A 121 -8.13 6.35 -5.44
N LEU A 122 -8.74 5.45 -4.64
CA LEU A 122 -9.21 4.15 -5.12
C LEU A 122 -10.59 4.22 -5.75
N THR A 123 -10.78 3.48 -6.84
CA THR A 123 -12.12 3.21 -7.37
C THR A 123 -12.93 2.37 -6.38
N THR A 124 -14.25 2.46 -6.43
CA THR A 124 -15.15 1.65 -5.60
C THR A 124 -14.88 0.15 -5.73
N ALA A 125 -14.53 -0.34 -6.92
CA ALA A 125 -14.19 -1.74 -7.15
C ALA A 125 -12.89 -2.14 -6.44
N GLN A 126 -11.85 -1.31 -6.48
CA GLN A 126 -10.59 -1.55 -5.78
C GLN A 126 -10.79 -1.50 -4.26
N LEU A 127 -11.51 -0.49 -3.77
CA LEU A 127 -11.81 -0.33 -2.35
C LEU A 127 -12.59 -1.53 -1.78
N ASN A 128 -13.59 -2.01 -2.52
CA ASN A 128 -14.35 -3.20 -2.15
C ASN A 128 -13.58 -4.50 -2.34
N ALA A 129 -12.51 -4.50 -3.13
CA ALA A 129 -11.65 -5.66 -3.26
C ALA A 129 -10.72 -5.81 -2.06
N ILE A 130 -10.41 -4.75 -1.29
CA ILE A 130 -9.56 -4.87 -0.10
C ILE A 130 -10.18 -5.82 0.92
N THR A 131 -9.52 -6.95 1.17
CA THR A 131 -9.97 -7.97 2.12
C THR A 131 -9.22 -7.94 3.45
N THR A 132 -7.96 -7.52 3.44
CA THR A 132 -7.07 -7.56 4.60
C THR A 132 -6.41 -6.21 4.82
N PHE A 133 -6.58 -5.65 6.02
CA PHE A 133 -5.94 -4.41 6.43
C PHE A 133 -5.12 -4.61 7.70
N LYS A 134 -3.88 -4.11 7.70
CA LYS A 134 -2.96 -4.20 8.83
C LYS A 134 -2.76 -2.82 9.45
N ILE A 135 -3.12 -2.73 10.73
CA ILE A 135 -2.85 -1.59 11.60
C ILE A 135 -1.48 -1.82 12.20
N GLY A 136 -0.47 -1.21 11.59
CA GLY A 136 0.90 -1.24 12.06
C GLY A 136 1.46 0.16 12.28
N THR A 137 2.40 0.28 13.20
CA THR A 137 3.30 1.43 13.19
C THR A 137 4.17 1.17 11.97
N SER A 138 3.91 1.90 10.88
CA SER A 138 4.94 2.08 9.87
C SER A 138 6.06 2.82 10.58
N VAL A 139 6.89 2.07 11.32
CA VAL A 139 8.22 2.50 11.65
C VAL A 139 8.81 2.60 10.27
N ALA A 140 8.80 3.81 9.73
CA ALA A 140 9.74 4.16 8.68
C ALA A 140 11.07 3.81 9.32
N ALA A 141 11.54 2.58 9.07
CA ALA A 141 12.86 2.16 9.40
C ALA A 141 13.68 3.20 8.65
N THR A 142 14.19 4.17 9.40
CA THR A 142 15.04 5.22 8.91
C THR A 142 16.30 4.48 8.50
N LYS A 143 16.26 3.84 7.33
CA LYS A 143 17.40 3.30 6.60
C LYS A 143 18.23 4.46 6.05
N ASN A 144 18.38 5.52 6.83
CA ASN A 144 19.53 6.41 6.75
C ASN A 144 20.71 5.66 7.37
N GLY A 145 21.08 4.55 6.73
CA GLY A 145 22.34 3.85 6.94
C GLY A 145 23.49 4.67 6.34
N GLY A 146 23.67 5.89 6.83
CA GLY A 146 24.71 6.81 6.36
C GLY A 146 25.30 7.73 7.42
N ASP A 147 24.79 7.76 8.66
CA ASP A 147 25.42 8.58 9.70
C ASP A 147 25.29 7.92 11.09
N THR A 148 26.03 6.83 11.31
CA THR A 148 26.15 6.09 12.58
C THR A 148 26.91 6.85 13.68
N GLY A 149 27.04 8.18 13.59
CA GLY A 149 27.87 8.99 14.48
C GLY A 149 27.14 9.95 15.41
N ARG A 150 25.81 10.10 15.33
CA ARG A 150 25.08 11.05 16.19
C ARG A 150 24.15 10.34 17.16
N ASN A 151 24.58 10.29 18.41
CA ASN A 151 23.83 9.86 19.59
C ASN A 151 22.35 10.30 19.54
N LEU A 152 21.46 9.34 19.29
CA LEU A 152 20.01 9.51 19.42
C LEU A 152 19.57 9.76 20.88
N LEU A 153 20.48 9.65 21.84
CA LEU A 153 20.24 9.95 23.26
C LEU A 153 20.49 11.42 23.64
N SER A 154 21.13 12.22 22.78
CA SER A 154 21.54 13.60 23.13
C SER A 154 20.79 14.70 22.39
N GLN A 155 19.76 14.37 21.61
CA GLN A 155 18.85 15.38 21.07
C GLN A 155 17.43 15.13 21.58
N PRO A 156 16.88 16.00 22.45
CA PRO A 156 15.43 16.09 22.66
C PRO A 156 14.70 16.68 21.43
N MET A 157 15.29 16.55 20.22
CA MET A 157 14.68 17.00 18.99
C MET A 157 13.55 16.06 18.60
N ARG A 158 12.35 16.62 18.78
CA ARG A 158 11.28 16.57 17.79
C ARG A 158 10.72 15.17 17.53
N LEU A 159 10.11 14.63 18.58
CA LEU A 159 8.73 14.10 18.50
C LEU A 159 7.71 15.20 18.11
N ALA A 160 8.14 16.25 17.41
CA ALA A 160 7.35 17.37 16.89
C ALA A 160 6.91 17.13 15.43
N TYR A 161 7.26 15.98 14.84
CA TYR A 161 6.29 15.26 14.01
C TYR A 161 5.39 14.43 14.92
N ALA A 162 4.86 15.10 15.94
CA ALA A 162 3.69 14.72 16.70
C ALA A 162 2.57 14.55 15.67
N TRP A 163 2.50 13.33 15.13
CA TRP A 163 1.28 12.57 15.01
C TRP A 163 0.05 13.46 15.12
N SER A 164 -0.64 13.73 14.00
CA SER A 164 -2.06 14.12 14.03
C SER A 164 -2.92 12.91 14.44
N PHE A 165 -2.50 12.32 15.54
CA PHE A 165 -3.04 11.22 16.29
C PHE A 165 -2.70 11.64 17.71
N GLU A 166 -3.68 12.17 18.43
CA GLU A 166 -3.45 12.66 19.78
C GLU A 166 -2.96 11.51 20.65
N LEU A 167 -1.67 11.57 20.99
CA LEU A 167 -1.11 10.86 22.10
C LEU A 167 -1.86 11.38 23.34
N ARG A 168 -2.77 10.56 23.89
CA ARG A 168 -3.38 10.81 25.19
C ARG A 168 -2.29 10.71 26.26
N LEU A 169 -1.55 11.78 26.51
CA LEU A 169 -1.13 12.03 27.87
C LEU A 169 -2.42 12.32 28.63
N PHE A 170 -2.79 11.42 29.54
CA PHE A 170 -3.91 11.61 30.46
C PHE A 170 -3.65 12.86 31.31
N THR A 171 -4.01 14.02 30.78
CA THR A 171 -4.11 15.26 31.54
C THR A 171 -5.48 15.85 31.27
N ALA A 172 -6.38 15.74 32.25
CA ALA A 172 -7.59 16.56 32.39
C ALA A 172 -8.82 16.26 31.49
N GLY A 173 -9.22 15.00 31.34
CA GLY A 173 -10.65 14.64 31.30
C GLY A 173 -11.49 14.94 30.05
N GLU A 174 -10.93 15.50 28.97
CA GLU A 174 -11.67 15.71 27.72
C GLU A 174 -11.14 14.81 26.58
N THR A 175 -12.07 14.18 25.86
CA THR A 175 -11.76 13.26 24.75
C THR A 175 -11.67 14.05 23.46
N ILE A 176 -10.45 14.28 22.98
CA ILE A 176 -10.23 14.91 21.68
C ILE A 176 -9.54 13.89 20.75
N ALA A 177 -9.81 14.01 19.45
CA ALA A 177 -9.36 13.17 18.33
C ALA A 177 -9.54 11.64 18.46
N THR A 178 -10.72 11.17 18.05
CA THR A 178 -10.91 9.79 17.58
C THR A 178 -10.02 9.54 16.36
N TRP A 179 -9.41 8.35 16.29
CA TRP A 179 -8.72 7.94 15.08
C TRP A 179 -9.69 7.96 13.89
N SER A 180 -9.54 8.96 13.01
CA SER A 180 -10.31 9.06 11.78
C SER A 180 -10.12 7.81 10.90
N GLY A 181 -8.96 7.17 10.95
CA GLY A 181 -8.70 5.98 10.13
C GLY A 181 -9.67 4.81 10.35
N LEU A 182 -10.33 4.71 11.51
CA LEU A 182 -11.31 3.65 11.74
C LEU A 182 -12.61 3.85 10.97
N HIS A 183 -13.09 5.08 10.78
CA HIS A 183 -14.25 5.30 9.93
C HIS A 183 -13.94 4.91 8.48
N THR A 184 -12.67 4.90 8.09
CA THR A 184 -12.24 4.47 6.77
C THR A 184 -12.36 2.94 6.60
N LEU A 185 -12.35 2.14 7.68
CA LEU A 185 -12.70 0.72 7.65
C LEU A 185 -14.17 0.49 7.25
N ALA A 186 -15.07 1.43 7.56
CA ALA A 186 -16.46 1.38 7.13
C ALA A 186 -16.59 1.49 5.60
N ARG A 187 -15.65 2.17 4.94
CA ARG A 187 -15.63 2.37 3.47
C ARG A 187 -15.20 1.11 2.72
N MET A 188 -14.35 0.27 3.32
CA MET A 188 -13.86 -0.99 2.74
C MET A 188 -14.90 -2.11 2.88
N LYS A 189 -15.92 -2.16 2.02
CA LYS A 189 -17.04 -3.12 2.18
C LYS A 189 -16.61 -4.58 2.14
N GLY A 190 -15.55 -4.91 1.40
CA GLY A 190 -15.00 -6.27 1.28
C GLY A 190 -14.01 -6.66 2.37
N LEU A 191 -13.78 -5.80 3.37
CA LEU A 191 -12.87 -6.09 4.48
C LEU A 191 -13.35 -7.33 5.25
N LYS A 192 -12.49 -8.34 5.32
CA LYS A 192 -12.72 -9.62 6.02
C LYS A 192 -11.81 -9.78 7.22
N ARG A 193 -10.62 -9.17 7.18
CA ARG A 193 -9.58 -9.34 8.20
C ARG A 193 -8.92 -8.02 8.54
N VAL A 194 -8.75 -7.78 9.83
CA VAL A 194 -7.93 -6.69 10.38
C VAL A 194 -6.81 -7.29 11.23
N VAL A 195 -5.58 -6.96 10.88
CA VAL A 195 -4.39 -7.39 11.60
C VAL A 195 -3.89 -6.22 12.44
N VAL A 196 -3.68 -6.42 13.73
CA VAL A 196 -3.16 -5.41 14.65
C VAL A 196 -1.75 -5.85 15.05
N SER A 197 -0.74 -5.10 14.62
CA SER A 197 0.66 -5.38 14.96
C SER A 197 0.96 -5.00 16.41
N ASN A 198 1.64 -5.86 17.17
CA ASN A 198 2.00 -5.56 18.58
C ASN A 198 2.89 -4.32 18.72
N ALA A 199 3.71 -4.00 17.71
CA ALA A 199 4.50 -2.75 17.69
C ALA A 199 3.60 -1.50 17.79
N TYR A 200 2.37 -1.58 17.30
CA TYR A 200 1.36 -0.53 17.44
C TYR A 200 0.74 -0.49 18.84
N VAL A 201 0.57 -1.65 19.48
CA VAL A 201 0.03 -1.75 20.85
C VAL A 201 0.97 -1.07 21.83
N VAL A 202 2.28 -1.31 21.75
CA VAL A 202 3.25 -0.72 22.69
C VAL A 202 3.38 0.80 22.55
N GLY A 203 3.17 1.37 21.37
CA GLY A 203 3.34 2.82 21.12
C GLY A 203 2.09 3.68 21.32
N LEU A 204 0.91 3.19 20.90
CA LEU A 204 -0.35 3.96 20.90
C LEU A 204 -1.37 3.46 21.92
N CYS A 205 -1.25 2.20 22.33
CA CYS A 205 -2.19 1.48 23.17
C CYS A 205 -1.47 0.79 24.33
N ALA A 206 -0.38 1.36 24.85
CA ALA A 206 0.32 0.82 26.01
C ALA A 206 -0.61 0.63 27.24
N LEU A 207 -1.84 1.16 27.16
CA LEU A 207 -2.89 1.12 28.18
C LEU A 207 -4.21 0.49 27.70
N ALA A 208 -4.35 0.13 26.41
CA ALA A 208 -5.62 -0.43 25.91
C ALA A 208 -5.48 -1.95 25.74
N GLU A 209 -6.25 -2.68 26.53
CA GLU A 209 -6.37 -4.13 26.43
C GLU A 209 -6.89 -4.54 25.03
N PRO A 210 -6.48 -5.71 24.49
CA PRO A 210 -6.91 -6.19 23.16
C PRO A 210 -8.44 -6.18 22.94
N HIS A 211 -9.23 -6.35 24.00
CA HIS A 211 -10.68 -6.30 23.93
C HIS A 211 -11.22 -4.90 23.57
N GLU A 212 -10.60 -3.82 24.05
CA GLU A 212 -11.03 -2.45 23.74
C GLU A 212 -10.78 -2.11 22.27
N VAL A 213 -9.63 -2.54 21.73
CA VAL A 213 -9.28 -2.38 20.32
C VAL A 213 -10.28 -3.16 19.46
N THR A 214 -10.61 -4.38 19.88
CA THR A 214 -11.60 -5.24 19.21
C THR A 214 -12.98 -4.58 19.15
N GLU A 215 -13.49 -4.08 20.28
CA GLU A 215 -14.80 -3.43 20.33
C GLU A 215 -14.84 -2.15 19.50
N LYS A 216 -13.76 -1.36 19.48
CA LYS A 216 -13.67 -0.21 18.57
C LYS A 216 -13.74 -0.63 17.12
N ILE A 217 -12.89 -1.57 16.68
CA ILE A 217 -12.91 -2.05 15.29
C ILE A 217 -14.32 -2.54 14.92
N ARG A 218 -14.96 -3.34 15.78
CA ARG A 218 -16.35 -3.81 15.61
C ARG A 218 -17.35 -2.68 15.44
N ALA A 219 -17.28 -1.65 16.29
CA ALA A 219 -18.17 -0.49 16.19
C ALA A 219 -18.09 0.21 14.81
N TYR A 220 -16.90 0.25 14.19
CA TYR A 220 -16.72 0.87 12.87
C TYR A 220 -17.06 -0.05 11.70
N VAL A 221 -16.76 -1.35 11.80
CA VAL A 221 -17.14 -2.29 10.73
C VAL A 221 -18.64 -2.55 10.71
N GLY A 222 -19.35 -2.23 11.80
CA GLY A 222 -20.79 -2.40 11.96
C GLY A 222 -21.15 -3.87 12.16
N GLN A 223 -22.22 -4.32 11.50
CA GLN A 223 -22.70 -5.71 11.61
C GLN A 223 -21.88 -6.74 10.81
N ARG A 224 -20.75 -6.34 10.21
CA ARG A 224 -19.94 -7.22 9.37
C ARG A 224 -19.05 -8.13 10.23
N THR A 225 -19.00 -9.40 9.88
CA THR A 225 -18.05 -10.35 10.48
C THR A 225 -16.65 -10.07 9.93
N VAL A 226 -15.81 -9.45 10.76
CA VAL A 226 -14.40 -9.18 10.45
C VAL A 226 -13.52 -9.92 11.46
N GLU A 227 -12.60 -10.74 10.95
CA GLU A 227 -11.58 -11.42 11.73
C GLU A 227 -10.56 -10.40 12.25
N ILE A 228 -10.30 -10.37 13.55
CA ILE A 228 -9.33 -9.46 14.17
C ILE A 228 -8.19 -10.31 14.73
N ILE A 229 -6.99 -10.12 14.21
CA ILE A 229 -5.79 -10.88 14.56
C ILE A 229 -4.80 -9.94 15.23
N PHE A 230 -4.27 -10.31 16.39
CA PHE A 230 -3.17 -9.63 17.04
C PHE A 230 -1.87 -10.38 16.72
N GLU A 231 -0.97 -9.77 15.97
CA GLU A 231 0.34 -10.35 15.66
C GLU A 231 1.31 -10.05 16.80
N ALA A 232 1.93 -11.08 17.37
CA ALA A 232 3.08 -10.89 18.26
C ALA A 232 4.22 -10.21 17.49
N GLY A 233 4.90 -9.25 18.13
CA GLY A 233 6.09 -8.64 17.54
C GLY A 233 7.20 -9.67 17.38
N PRO A 234 8.21 -9.42 16.53
CA PRO A 234 9.40 -10.26 16.50
C PRO A 234 10.02 -10.28 17.91
N GLU A 235 10.18 -11.48 18.46
CA GLU A 235 10.93 -11.74 19.71
C GLU A 235 12.41 -11.36 19.58
#